data_AF-A0AAP0JNZ8-F1
#
_entry.id   AF-A0AAP0JNZ8-F1
#
_cell.length_a   1.000
_cell.length_b   1.000
_cell.length_c   1.000
_cell.angle_alpha   90.00
_cell.angle_beta   90.00
_cell.angle_gamma   90.00
#
_symmetry.space_group_name_H-M   'P 1'
#
loop_
_entity.id
_entity.type
_entity.pdbx_description
1 polymer ?
#
loop_
_entity_poly.entity_id
_entity_poly.type
_entity_poly.pdbx_seq_one_letter_code
_entity_poly.pdbx_strand_id
1 'polypeptide(L)' 'MGIQVCENLRHLTSKEQMQRLIFFKELNIYDCPCLKERCKRDEEEWAKISHIPDIFIDQDSILSNIFL' A
#
# COMPACT_ATOMS: atom_id res chain seq x y z
N MET A 1 4.33 -6.72 -5.44
CA MET A 1 4.32 -5.65 -6.46
C MET A 1 4.95 -4.40 -5.85
N GLY A 2 5.63 -3.56 -6.62
CA GLY A 2 6.31 -2.37 -6.08
C GLY A 2 5.86 -1.09 -6.78
N ILE A 3 5.60 -0.05 -6.00
CA ILE A 3 5.45 1.34 -6.46
C ILE A 3 6.68 2.08 -5.91
N GLN A 4 7.49 2.65 -6.80
CA GLN A 4 8.78 3.22 -6.43
C GLN A 4 9.01 4.59 -7.08
N VAL A 5 9.65 5.50 -6.35
CA VAL A 5 10.19 6.79 -6.86
C VAL A 5 9.13 7.58 -7.63
N CYS A 6 8.03 7.89 -6.95
CA CYS A 6 6.89 8.61 -7.53
C CYS A 6 6.48 9.76 -6.62
N GLU A 7 7.15 10.90 -6.77
CA GLU A 7 6.96 12.08 -5.91
C GLU A 7 5.54 12.65 -5.96
N ASN A 8 4.88 12.55 -7.12
CA ASN A 8 3.56 13.15 -7.36
C ASN A 8 2.41 12.14 -7.40
N LEU A 9 2.68 10.84 -7.21
CA LEU A 9 1.62 9.85 -7.18
C LEU A 9 0.85 9.99 -5.87
N ARG A 10 -0.40 10.43 -5.97
CA ARG A 10 -1.25 10.65 -4.80
C ARG A 10 -2.19 9.49 -4.53
N HIS A 11 -2.60 8.77 -5.58
CA HIS A 11 -3.64 7.75 -5.51
C HIS A 11 -3.17 6.44 -6.15
N LEU A 12 -3.53 5.33 -5.53
CA LEU A 12 -3.59 4.03 -6.16
C LEU A 12 -4.76 3.97 -7.15
N THR A 13 -4.74 2.93 -7.99
CA THR A 13 -5.84 2.56 -8.87
C THR A 13 -7.12 2.26 -8.06
N SER A 14 -8.26 2.04 -8.74
CA SER A 14 -9.52 1.83 -8.03
C SER A 14 -9.45 0.61 -7.08
N LYS A 15 -10.29 0.60 -6.04
CA LYS A 15 -10.35 -0.53 -5.10
C LYS A 15 -10.63 -1.84 -5.82
N GLU A 16 -11.51 -1.83 -6.81
CA GLU A 16 -11.86 -3.00 -7.62
C GLU A 16 -10.65 -3.48 -8.45
N GLN A 17 -9.82 -2.57 -8.95
CA GLN A 17 -8.61 -2.90 -9.68
C GLN A 17 -7.55 -3.51 -8.74
N MET A 18 -7.36 -2.93 -7.56
CA MET A 18 -6.44 -3.45 -6.56
C MET A 18 -6.89 -4.79 -5.98
N GLN A 19 -8.20 -5.01 -5.83
CA GLN A 19 -8.76 -6.28 -5.37
C GLN A 19 -8.58 -7.39 -6.39
N ARG A 20 -8.45 -7.10 -7.70
CA ARG A 20 -8.14 -8.13 -8.71
C ARG A 20 -6.71 -8.66 -8.60
N LEU A 21 -5.85 -7.98 -7.85
CA LEU A 21 -4.48 -8.40 -7.56
C LEU A 21 -4.42 -9.45 -6.42
N ILE A 22 -5.39 -10.38 -6.38
CA ILE A 22 -5.60 -11.36 -5.27
C ILE A 22 -4.41 -12.27 -4.98
N PHE A 23 -3.50 -12.47 -5.95
CA PHE A 23 -2.34 -13.35 -5.78
C PHE A 23 -1.13 -12.64 -5.18
N PHE A 24 -1.19 -11.32 -5.01
CA PHE A 24 -0.10 -10.58 -4.42
C PHE A 24 -0.15 -10.69 -2.91
N LYS A 25 0.82 -11.44 -2.36
CA LYS A 25 1.06 -11.52 -0.92
C LYS A 25 1.67 -10.23 -0.38
N GLU A 26 2.38 -9.51 -1.24
CA GLU A 26 3.22 -8.39 -0.83
C GLU A 26 3.05 -7.15 -1.72
N LEU A 27 2.94 -5.98 -1.08
CA LEU A 27 3.01 -4.65 -1.67
C LEU A 27 4.13 -3.82 -1.02
N ASN A 28 5.01 -3.27 -1.85
CA ASN A 28 6.03 -2.31 -1.43
C ASN A 28 5.74 -0.93 -2.02
N ILE A 29 5.70 0.10 -1.18
CA ILE A 29 5.65 1.51 -1.59
C ILE A 29 6.95 2.16 -1.09
N TYR A 30 7.76 2.70 -1.99
CA TYR A 30 9.07 3.25 -1.62
C TYR A 30 9.33 4.58 -2.33
N ASP A 31 9.80 5.59 -1.60
CA ASP A 31 10.05 6.95 -2.08
C ASP A 31 8.83 7.55 -2.79
N CYS A 32 7.65 7.38 -2.18
CA CYS A 32 6.37 7.92 -2.67
C CYS A 32 5.70 8.80 -1.59
N PRO A 33 6.22 10.02 -1.31
CA PRO A 33 5.82 10.82 -0.16
C PRO A 33 4.33 11.16 -0.13
N CYS A 34 3.74 11.60 -1.25
CA CYS A 34 2.30 11.92 -1.31
C CYS A 34 1.39 10.69 -1.15
N LEU A 35 1.83 9.53 -1.64
CA LEU A 35 1.06 8.30 -1.52
C LEU A 35 1.12 7.74 -0.09
N LYS A 36 2.32 7.77 0.50
CA LYS A 36 2.58 7.28 1.86
C LYS A 36 1.68 7.93 2.90
N GLU A 37 1.50 9.25 2.84
CA GLU A 37 0.63 9.96 3.78
C GLU A 37 -0.81 9.45 3.76
N ARG A 38 -1.26 8.95 2.61
CA ARG A 38 -2.63 8.52 2.36
C ARG A 38 -2.83 7.02 2.47
N CYS A 39 -1.75 6.25 2.57
CA CYS A 39 -1.76 4.82 2.86
C CYS A 39 -1.69 4.51 4.37
N LYS A 40 -1.84 5.52 5.25
CA LYS A 40 -1.98 5.31 6.70
C LYS A 40 -3.32 4.63 7.02
N ARG A 41 -3.40 3.89 8.12
CA ARG A 41 -4.67 3.27 8.57
C ARG A 41 -5.76 4.35 8.65
N ASP A 42 -6.97 3.95 8.27
CA ASP A 42 -8.19 4.78 8.22
C ASP A 42 -8.23 5.88 7.13
N GLU A 43 -7.22 5.96 6.28
CA GLU A 43 -7.24 6.83 5.09
C GLU A 43 -7.85 6.14 3.86
N GLU A 44 -8.22 6.92 2.84
CA GLU A 44 -8.88 6.43 1.63
C GLU A 44 -8.05 5.37 0.87
N GLU A 45 -6.72 5.59 0.74
CA GLU A 45 -5.87 4.69 -0.03
C GLU A 45 -5.59 3.38 0.71
N TRP A 46 -5.68 3.39 2.04
CA TRP A 46 -5.56 2.19 2.87
C TRP A 46 -6.62 1.14 2.53
N ALA A 47 -7.87 1.56 2.33
CA ALA A 47 -8.97 0.66 1.99
C ALA A 47 -8.78 -0.08 0.65
N LYS A 48 -7.92 0.44 -0.23
CA LYS A 48 -7.59 -0.17 -1.53
C LYS A 48 -6.54 -1.27 -1.43
N ILE A 49 -5.75 -1.31 -0.36
CA ILE A 49 -4.64 -2.27 -0.17
C ILE A 49 -4.77 -3.14 1.07
N SER A 50 -5.71 -2.81 1.97
CA SER A 50 -5.93 -3.54 3.24
C SER A 50 -6.20 -5.04 3.12
N HIS A 51 -6.50 -5.55 1.92
CA HIS A 51 -6.65 -6.99 1.64
C HIS A 51 -5.33 -7.71 1.34
N ILE A 52 -4.24 -6.96 1.13
CA ILE A 52 -2.91 -7.51 0.86
C ILE A 52 -2.27 -7.89 2.20
N PRO A 53 -1.78 -9.14 2.36
CA PRO A 53 -1.21 -9.61 3.63
C PRO A 53 -0.02 -8.80 4.12
N ASP A 54 0.96 -8.55 3.25
CA ASP A 54 2.23 -7.91 3.60
C ASP A 54 2.34 -6.56 2.89
N ILE A 55 2.46 -5.48 3.67
CA ILE A 55 2.56 -4.11 3.14
C ILE A 55 3.75 -3.39 3.78
N PHE A 56 4.68 -2.95 2.94
CA PHE A 56 5.90 -2.25 3.34
C PHE A 56 5.90 -0.83 2.75
N ILE A 57 6.20 0.18 3.57
CA ILE A 57 6.26 1.58 3.13
C ILE A 57 7.57 2.24 3.58
N ASP A 58 8.45 2.63 2.63
CA ASP A 58 9.73 3.34 2.86
C ASP A 58 10.72 2.67 3.84
N GLN A 59 10.66 1.35 4.02
CA GLN A 59 11.38 0.55 5.05
C GLN A 59 10.74 0.54 6.45
N ASP A 60 9.70 1.32 6.68
CA ASP A 60 8.83 1.11 7.84
C ASP A 60 7.86 -0.04 7.54
N SER A 61 8.03 -1.13 8.28
CA SER A 61 7.06 -2.21 8.31
C SER A 61 5.84 -1.75 9.11
N ILE A 62 4.89 -1.08 8.47
CA ILE A 62 3.65 -0.68 9.14
C ILE A 62 2.85 -1.93 9.55
N LEU A 63 3.04 -3.07 8.86
CA LEU A 63 2.29 -4.31 9.07
C LEU A 63 3.11 -5.59 8.96
N SER A 64 4.33 -5.62 9.47
CA SER A 64 4.92 -6.93 9.77
C SER A 64 4.18 -7.54 10.96
N ASN A 65 3.31 -8.52 10.67
CA ASN A 65 2.61 -9.39 11.63
C ASN A 65 1.63 -8.71 12.60
N ILE A 66 0.34 -8.67 12.23
CA ILE A 66 -0.74 -8.84 13.22
C ILE A 66 -1.33 -10.24 13.05
N PHE A 67 -0.52 -11.23 13.43
CA PHE A 67 -1.00 -12.44 14.10
C PHE A 67 -0.49 -12.38 15.54
N LEU A 68 -1.14 -11.57 16.36
CA LEU A 68 -1.44 -11.82 17.77
C LEU A 68 -2.88 -11.40 18.02
#